data_AF-A0A949CWK1-F1
#
_entry.id   AF-A0A949CWK1-F1
#
_cell.length_a   1.000
_cell.length_b   1.000
_cell.length_c   1.000
_cell.angle_alpha   90.00
_cell.angle_beta   90.00
_cell.angle_gamma   90.00
#
_symmetry.space_group_name_H-M   'P 1'
#
loop_
_entity.id
_entity.type
_entity.pdbx_description
1 polymer ?
#
loop_
_entity_poly.entity_id
_entity_poly.type
_entity_poly.pdbx_seq_one_letter_code
_entity_poly.pdbx_strand_id
1 'polypeptide(L)'
;PSDALDALAQRIPVDEVRFFVMAVKLQRQTGGQLAEVLGNIAHLLRQRQQLVDRVRVLTAEGRLSAQVLSALPPVTAAALWLVRPEFIALLWTDPMGLQMLQASAVLMVLGCLWLWRMTRIHV
;
A
#
# COMPACT_ATOMS: atom_id res chain seq x y z
N PRO A 1 32.74 -7.54 -30.57
CA PRO A 1 32.39 -8.41 -29.43
C PRO A 1 31.21 -7.90 -28.57
N SER A 2 30.85 -6.61 -28.63
CA SER A 2 29.56 -6.07 -28.11
C SER A 2 28.35 -6.78 -28.72
N ASP A 3 28.44 -7.13 -30.00
CA ASP A 3 27.33 -7.71 -30.75
C ASP A 3 26.99 -9.14 -30.29
N ALA A 4 27.96 -9.87 -29.72
CA ALA A 4 27.74 -11.20 -29.16
C ALA A 4 26.93 -11.15 -27.85
N LEU A 5 27.09 -10.09 -27.05
CA LEU A 5 26.34 -9.88 -25.82
C LEU A 5 24.92 -9.38 -26.10
N ASP A 6 24.75 -8.54 -27.13
CA ASP A 6 23.40 -8.16 -27.60
C ASP A 6 22.65 -9.35 -28.18
N ALA A 7 23.32 -10.22 -28.93
CA ALA A 7 22.74 -11.46 -29.42
C ALA A 7 22.33 -12.43 -28.29
N LEU A 8 23.06 -12.43 -27.16
CA LEU A 8 22.69 -13.20 -25.96
C LEU A 8 21.42 -12.62 -25.30
N ALA A 9 21.32 -11.30 -25.17
CA ALA A 9 20.13 -10.63 -24.63
C ALA A 9 18.89 -10.80 -25.52
N GLN A 10 19.07 -10.95 -26.83
CA GLN A 10 17.99 -11.28 -27.77
C GLN A 10 17.54 -12.75 -27.68
N ARG A 11 18.45 -13.68 -27.39
CA ARG A 11 18.13 -15.11 -27.23
C ARG A 11 17.45 -15.45 -25.91
N ILE A 12 17.71 -14.66 -24.86
CA ILE A 12 17.12 -14.85 -23.53
C ILE A 12 16.53 -13.51 -23.05
N PRO A 13 15.28 -13.20 -23.44
CA PRO A 13 14.65 -11.90 -23.19
C PRO A 13 14.08 -11.81 -21.76
N VAL A 14 14.94 -12.00 -20.76
CA VAL A 14 14.66 -11.72 -19.35
C VAL A 14 15.42 -10.47 -18.92
N ASP A 15 14.77 -9.63 -18.10
CA ASP A 15 15.30 -8.32 -17.72
C ASP A 15 16.66 -8.41 -17.00
N GLU A 16 16.90 -9.51 -16.28
CA GLU A 16 18.16 -9.80 -15.60
C GLU A 16 19.35 -9.90 -16.57
N VAL A 17 19.16 -10.55 -17.71
CA VAL A 17 20.20 -10.70 -18.76
C VAL A 17 20.44 -9.37 -19.47
N ARG A 18 19.39 -8.56 -19.68
CA ARG A 18 19.51 -7.21 -20.26
C ARG A 18 20.27 -6.27 -19.32
N PHE A 19 20.01 -6.32 -18.03
CA PHE A 19 20.77 -5.57 -17.02
C PHE A 19 22.24 -5.96 -16.98
N PHE A 20 22.53 -7.27 -17.05
CA PHE A 20 23.90 -7.78 -17.09
C PHE A 20 24.68 -7.30 -18.33
N VAL A 21 24.07 -7.37 -19.52
CA VAL A 21 24.71 -6.90 -20.76
C VAL A 21 24.93 -5.39 -20.75
N MET A 22 23.98 -4.60 -20.22
CA MET A 22 24.16 -3.16 -20.02
C MET A 22 25.32 -2.86 -19.06
N ALA A 23 25.40 -3.57 -17.93
CA ALA A 23 26.49 -3.39 -16.97
C ALA A 23 27.87 -3.65 -17.60
N VAL A 24 28.00 -4.73 -18.38
CA VAL A 24 29.26 -5.08 -19.06
C VAL A 24 29.61 -4.10 -20.19
N LYS A 25 28.63 -3.58 -20.94
CA LYS A 25 28.85 -2.56 -21.98
C LYS A 25 29.25 -1.21 -21.39
N LEU A 26 28.55 -0.78 -20.34
CA LEU A 26 28.94 0.38 -19.53
C LEU A 26 30.37 0.17 -19.04
N GLN A 27 30.71 -1.05 -18.60
CA GLN A 27 32.04 -1.43 -18.10
C GLN A 27 33.19 -1.26 -19.09
N ARG A 28 32.90 -1.17 -20.39
CA ARG A 28 33.93 -1.02 -21.42
C ARG A 28 34.01 0.38 -22.02
N GLN A 29 32.98 1.21 -21.85
CA GLN A 29 32.94 2.54 -22.47
C GLN A 29 33.66 3.64 -21.68
N THR A 30 33.74 3.53 -20.35
CA THR A 30 34.14 4.68 -19.52
C THR A 30 35.58 4.65 -19.01
N GLY A 31 36.26 3.50 -18.98
CA GLY A 31 37.67 3.41 -18.55
C GLY A 31 38.01 3.86 -17.11
N GLY A 32 37.03 4.37 -16.34
CA GLY A 32 37.10 4.76 -14.93
C GLY A 32 35.99 4.07 -14.12
N GLN A 33 36.27 3.82 -12.83
CA GLN A 33 35.62 2.83 -11.94
C GLN A 33 34.14 2.52 -12.22
N LEU A 34 33.92 1.51 -13.04
CA LEU A 34 32.59 0.90 -13.19
C LEU A 34 32.13 0.15 -11.97
N ALA A 35 33.08 -0.25 -11.12
CA ALA A 35 32.81 -0.64 -9.75
C ALA A 35 32.08 0.47 -8.96
N GLU A 36 32.39 1.75 -9.20
CA GLU A 36 31.75 2.89 -8.53
C GLU A 36 30.34 3.15 -9.07
N VAL A 37 30.16 3.13 -10.39
CA VAL A 37 28.84 3.30 -11.02
C VAL A 37 27.91 2.11 -10.71
N LEU A 38 28.38 0.88 -10.81
CA LEU A 38 27.63 -0.32 -10.39
C LEU A 38 27.37 -0.33 -8.89
N GLY A 39 28.33 0.12 -8.08
CA GLY A 39 28.18 0.30 -6.64
C GLY A 39 27.05 1.28 -6.30
N ASN A 40 26.99 2.42 -7.00
CA ASN A 40 25.93 3.41 -6.84
C ASN A 40 24.56 2.87 -7.28
N ILE A 41 24.48 2.16 -8.40
CA ILE A 41 23.23 1.53 -8.84
C ILE A 41 22.77 0.45 -7.85
N ALA A 42 23.68 -0.38 -7.35
CA ALA A 42 23.36 -1.38 -6.33
C ALA A 42 22.90 -0.74 -5.01
N HIS A 43 23.49 0.40 -4.63
CA HIS A 43 23.07 1.19 -3.48
C HIS A 43 21.67 1.78 -3.68
N LEU A 44 21.40 2.40 -4.83
CA LEU A 44 20.09 2.93 -5.19
C LEU A 44 19.01 1.84 -5.22
N LEU A 45 19.33 0.64 -5.74
CA LEU A 45 18.41 -0.48 -5.78
C LEU A 45 18.06 -0.95 -4.36
N ARG A 46 19.05 -1.08 -3.47
CA ARG A 46 18.82 -1.39 -2.05
C ARG A 46 18.00 -0.31 -1.35
N GLN A 47 18.27 0.96 -1.61
CA GLN A 47 17.48 2.08 -1.07
C GLN A 47 16.03 2.03 -1.55
N ARG A 48 15.79 1.69 -2.83
CA ARG A 48 14.44 1.51 -3.36
C ARG A 48 13.72 0.35 -2.68
N GLN A 49 14.40 -0.78 -2.47
CA GLN A 49 13.85 -1.93 -1.74
C GLN A 49 13.43 -1.51 -0.33
N GLN A 50 14.31 -0.82 0.40
CA GLN A 50 14.02 -0.30 1.73
C GLN A 50 12.86 0.70 1.75
N LEU A 51 12.73 1.54 0.72
CA LEU A 51 11.59 2.45 0.58
C LEU A 51 10.28 1.68 0.38
N VAL A 52 10.27 0.67 -0.50
CA VAL A 52 9.10 -0.18 -0.73
C VAL A 52 8.69 -0.91 0.55
N ASP A 53 9.67 -1.48 1.27
CA ASP A 53 9.42 -2.16 2.54
C ASP A 53 8.86 -1.18 3.59
N ARG A 54 9.42 0.03 3.69
CA ARG A 54 8.92 1.09 4.59
C ARG A 54 7.50 1.52 4.23
N VAL A 55 7.21 1.75 2.95
CA VAL A 55 5.86 2.10 2.48
C VAL A 55 4.88 0.97 2.80
N ARG A 56 5.28 -0.29 2.64
CA ARG A 56 4.44 -1.44 2.99
C ARG A 56 4.12 -1.48 4.48
N VAL A 57 5.11 -1.22 5.34
CA VAL A 57 4.91 -1.16 6.80
C VAL A 57 4.02 0.02 7.19
N LEU A 58 4.28 1.22 6.67
CA LEU A 58 3.47 2.42 6.94
C LEU A 58 2.01 2.24 6.47
N THR A 59 1.83 1.60 5.31
CA THR A 59 0.50 1.27 4.80
C THR A 59 -0.19 0.24 5.69
N ALA A 60 0.53 -0.74 6.24
CA ALA A 60 -0.01 -1.71 7.18
C ALA A 60 -0.46 -1.05 8.50
N GLU A 61 0.33 -0.14 9.04
CA GLU A 61 -0.04 0.65 10.23
C GLU A 61 -1.29 1.50 9.96
N GLY A 62 -1.32 2.24 8.85
CA GLY A 62 -2.50 3.02 8.44
C GLY A 62 -3.76 2.17 8.24
N ARG A 63 -3.61 0.94 7.72
CA ARG A 63 -4.72 -0.02 7.59
C ARG A 63 -5.26 -0.47 8.93
N LEU A 64 -4.38 -0.78 9.87
CA LEU A 64 -4.78 -1.21 11.22
C LEU A 64 -5.46 -0.07 11.96
N SER A 65 -4.91 1.14 11.94
CA SER A 65 -5.55 2.31 12.55
C SER A 65 -6.92 2.61 11.94
N ALA A 66 -7.04 2.50 10.61
CA ALA A 66 -8.31 2.66 9.91
C ALA A 66 -9.34 1.60 10.32
N GLN A 67 -8.93 0.33 10.45
CA GLN A 67 -9.81 -0.75 10.92
C GLN A 67 -10.29 -0.52 12.34
N VAL A 68 -9.40 -0.15 13.27
CA VAL A 68 -9.75 0.15 14.66
C VAL A 68 -10.73 1.33 14.74
N LEU A 69 -10.46 2.42 14.01
CA LEU A 69 -11.33 3.60 14.00
C LEU A 69 -12.70 3.29 13.39
N SER A 70 -12.77 2.46 12.36
CA SER A 70 -14.04 2.01 11.76
C SER A 70 -14.85 1.10 12.68
N ALA A 71 -14.20 0.38 13.59
CA ALA A 71 -14.84 -0.51 14.56
C ALA A 71 -15.36 0.24 15.81
N LEU A 72 -14.88 1.46 16.07
CA LEU A 72 -15.28 2.25 17.24
C LEU A 72 -16.80 2.51 17.32
N PRO A 73 -17.46 3.06 16.29
CA PRO A 73 -18.90 3.35 16.35
C PRO A 73 -19.81 2.11 16.55
N PRO A 74 -19.58 0.95 15.91
CA PRO A 74 -20.38 -0.25 16.20
C PRO A 74 -20.09 -0.79 17.61
N VAL A 75 -18.85 -0.70 18.11
CA VAL A 75 -18.52 -1.07 19.49
C VAL A 75 -19.21 -0.17 20.50
N THR A 76 -19.25 1.15 20.28
CA THR A 76 -19.94 2.08 21.18
C THR A 76 -21.45 1.86 21.15
N ALA A 77 -22.04 1.58 19.97
CA ALA A 77 -23.44 1.20 19.86
C ALA A 77 -23.75 -0.09 20.64
N ALA A 78 -22.92 -1.13 20.52
CA ALA A 78 -23.06 -2.37 21.27
C ALA A 78 -22.91 -2.15 22.79
N ALA A 79 -21.95 -1.32 23.21
CA ALA A 79 -21.75 -0.97 24.62
C ALA A 79 -22.95 -0.20 25.18
N LEU A 80 -23.49 0.77 24.43
CA LEU A 80 -24.69 1.51 24.81
C LEU A 80 -25.90 0.59 24.96
N TRP A 81 -26.02 -0.45 24.13
CA TRP A 81 -27.07 -1.45 24.25
C TRP A 81 -27.03 -2.21 25.58
N LEU A 82 -25.82 -2.57 26.04
CA LEU A 82 -25.60 -3.26 27.32
C LEU A 82 -25.78 -2.36 28.54
N VAL A 83 -25.35 -1.10 28.47
CA VAL A 83 -25.36 -0.19 29.62
C VAL A 83 -26.70 0.55 29.77
N ARG A 84 -27.31 1.00 28.67
CA ARG A 84 -28.58 1.76 28.67
C ARG A 84 -29.49 1.36 27.50
N PRO A 85 -30.20 0.22 27.61
CA PRO A 85 -31.09 -0.26 26.54
C PRO A 85 -32.23 0.70 26.22
N GLU A 86 -32.71 1.48 27.20
CA GLU A 86 -33.75 2.52 26.97
C GLU A 86 -33.31 3.60 25.98
N PHE A 87 -32.01 3.94 25.94
CA PHE A 87 -31.47 4.95 25.04
C PHE A 87 -31.46 4.47 23.57
N ILE A 88 -31.18 3.18 23.36
CA ILE A 88 -31.28 2.54 22.04
C ILE A 88 -32.73 2.27 21.64
N ALA A 89 -33.62 2.01 22.60
CA ALA A 89 -35.04 1.89 22.32
C ALA A 89 -35.62 3.19 21.77
N LEU A 90 -35.18 4.35 22.28
CA LEU A 90 -35.58 5.67 21.76
C LEU A 90 -35.14 5.89 20.30
N LEU A 91 -33.94 5.41 19.94
CA LEU A 91 -33.47 5.43 18.53
C LEU A 91 -34.37 4.66 17.57
N TRP A 92 -35.09 3.63 18.05
CA TRP A 92 -36.02 2.83 17.25
C TRP A 92 -37.47 3.33 17.29
N THR A 93 -37.89 3.97 18.37
CA THR A 93 -39.28 4.43 18.56
C THR A 93 -39.51 5.84 18.02
N ASP A 94 -38.50 6.71 18.04
CA ASP A 94 -38.62 8.08 17.54
C ASP A 94 -38.23 8.16 16.05
N PRO A 95 -39.09 8.73 15.16
CA PRO A 95 -38.79 8.84 13.73
C PRO A 95 -37.53 9.68 13.44
N MET A 96 -37.20 10.65 14.30
CA MET A 96 -35.93 11.40 14.22
C MET A 96 -34.72 10.50 14.53
N GLY A 97 -34.84 9.59 15.50
CA GLY A 97 -33.79 8.63 15.86
C GLY A 97 -33.46 7.68 14.71
N LEU A 98 -34.49 7.19 14.03
CA LEU A 98 -34.31 6.30 12.86
C LEU A 98 -33.60 7.01 11.70
N GLN A 99 -33.93 8.29 11.44
CA GLN A 99 -33.24 9.09 10.42
C GLN A 99 -31.76 9.32 10.75
N MET A 100 -31.44 9.64 12.01
CA MET A 100 -30.04 9.81 12.44
C MET A 100 -29.26 8.50 12.34
N LEU A 101 -29.87 7.37 12.68
CA LEU A 101 -29.25 6.05 12.57
C LEU A 101 -28.97 5.67 11.11
N GLN A 102 -29.94 5.90 10.21
CA GLN A 102 -29.75 5.70 8.77
C GLN A 102 -28.65 6.60 8.21
N ALA A 103 -28.65 7.89 8.55
CA ALA A 103 -27.60 8.82 8.12
C ALA A 103 -26.20 8.37 8.61
N SER A 104 -26.12 7.95 9.87
CA SER A 104 -24.88 7.44 10.47
C SER A 104 -24.40 6.16 9.78
N ALA A 105 -25.31 5.23 9.47
CA ALA A 105 -25.00 4.00 8.76
C ALA A 105 -24.48 4.28 7.35
N VAL A 106 -25.11 5.20 6.60
CA VAL A 106 -24.66 5.61 5.27
C VAL A 106 -23.27 6.25 5.34
N LEU A 107 -23.04 7.16 6.29
CA LEU A 107 -21.74 7.79 6.48
C LEU A 107 -20.65 6.77 6.82
N MET A 108 -20.96 5.77 7.65
CA MET A 108 -20.04 4.71 8.01
C MET A 108 -19.70 3.79 6.83
N VAL A 109 -20.69 3.42 6.02
CA VAL A 109 -20.48 2.64 4.80
C VAL A 109 -19.60 3.42 3.81
N LEU A 110 -19.87 4.71 3.62
CA LEU A 110 -19.03 5.58 2.78
C LEU A 110 -17.60 5.68 3.30
N GLY A 111 -17.42 5.83 4.62
CA GLY A 111 -16.10 5.85 5.26
C GLY A 111 -15.34 4.54 5.07
N CYS A 112 -15.98 3.38 5.29
CA CYS A 112 -15.39 2.08 5.04
C CYS A 112 -15.02 1.88 3.57
N LEU A 113 -15.90 2.26 2.64
CA LEU A 113 -15.64 2.21 1.20
C LEU A 113 -14.45 3.08 0.81
N TRP A 114 -14.33 4.29 1.36
CA TRP A 114 -13.19 5.17 1.13
C TRP A 114 -11.89 4.49 1.57
N LEU A 115 -11.85 3.94 2.79
CA LEU A 115 -10.66 3.26 3.32
C LEU A 115 -10.28 2.02 2.49
N TRP A 116 -11.27 1.23 2.06
CA TRP A 116 -11.04 0.12 1.14
C TRP A 116 -10.49 0.58 -0.22
N ARG A 117 -10.97 1.70 -0.74
CA ARG A 117 -10.50 2.25 -2.02
C ARG A 117 -9.07 2.79 -1.91
N MET A 118 -8.74 3.47 -0.81
CA MET A 118 -7.40 4.00 -0.54
C MET A 118 -6.36 2.88 -0.47
N THR A 119 -6.72 1.75 0.15
CA THR A 119 -5.81 0.61 0.35
C THR A 119 -5.61 -0.24 -0.90
N ARG A 120 -6.58 -0.26 -1.83
CA ARG A 120 -6.44 -0.95 -3.13
C ARG A 120 -5.51 -0.23 -4.10
N ILE A 121 -5.28 1.08 -3.94
CA ILE A 121 -4.48 1.88 -4.90
C ILE A 121 -2.97 1.70 -4.71
N HIS A 122 -2.52 1.12 -3.59
CA HIS A 122 -1.10 0.92 -3.28
C HIS A 122 -0.62 -0.54 -3.45
N VAL A 123 -1.41 -1.39 -4.11
CA VAL A 123 -1.07 -2.76 -4.49
C VAL A 123 -1.15 -2.89 -6.00
#